data_AF-A0A379VXV7-F1
#
_entry.id   AF-A0A379VXV7-F1
#
_cell.length_a   1.000
_cell.length_b   1.000
_cell.length_c   1.000
_cell.angle_alpha   90.00
_cell.angle_beta   90.00
_cell.angle_gamma   90.00
#
_symmetry.space_group_name_H-M   'P 1'
#
loop_
_entity.id
_entity.type
_entity.pdbx_description
1 polymer ?
#
loop_
_entity_poly.entity_id
_entity_poly.type
_entity_poly.pdbx_seq_one_letter_code
_entity_poly.pdbx_strand_id
1 'polypeptide(L)'
;MIFPWGNYAYVDSSADLLQGRLSFSRDEAHLIPLISGALRLNPHMKLMASPWSPPAFMKTNNDMNGGGKLRRECYADWADIIINYLLEYRRHGINVQVLSVQNEPVAVKTWDSCLYSVEEETAFAVQYLRPRLARQGMDEMEIYIWDHDKDGLVDWAELAFADEANYKGINGLAFHWYTGDHFSQIQYLAQCLPDKKLLFSEGCVPMESDAGSQIRHWHTYLHDMIGNFKSGCSGFIDWNLLLNSEGGPNHQGNLCEAPIQYDAQKRRAAA
;
A
#
# COMPACT_ATOMS: atom_id res chain seq x y z
N MET A 1 2.61 -7.07 2.37
CA MET A 1 3.66 -6.61 1.44
C MET A 1 4.64 -7.73 1.13
N ILE A 2 5.30 -7.71 -0.04
CA ILE A 2 6.50 -8.54 -0.29
C ILE A 2 7.60 -7.59 -0.75
N PHE A 3 8.67 -7.45 0.05
CA PHE A 3 9.80 -6.61 -0.32
C PHE A 3 10.62 -7.23 -1.45
N PRO A 4 10.93 -6.45 -2.49
CA PRO A 4 11.61 -7.00 -3.64
C PRO A 4 13.13 -7.10 -3.42
N TRP A 5 13.75 -8.02 -4.16
CA TRP A 5 15.20 -8.14 -4.34
C TRP A 5 15.84 -6.93 -5.04
N GLY A 6 15.05 -5.94 -5.47
CA GLY A 6 15.44 -4.73 -6.19
C GLY A 6 14.27 -4.15 -6.98
N ASN A 7 14.38 -2.90 -7.43
CA ASN A 7 13.35 -2.19 -8.19
C ASN A 7 12.85 -3.01 -9.40
N TYR A 8 11.57 -2.89 -9.71
CA TYR A 8 10.97 -3.37 -10.97
C TYR A 8 9.66 -2.64 -11.25
N ALA A 9 9.35 -2.48 -12.52
CA ALA A 9 8.07 -1.96 -12.98
C ALA A 9 7.45 -2.93 -13.99
N TYR A 10 6.14 -2.77 -14.25
CA TYR A 10 5.46 -3.55 -15.29
C TYR A 10 5.79 -3.07 -16.71
N VAL A 11 6.44 -1.90 -16.82
CA VAL A 11 6.95 -1.32 -18.07
C VAL A 11 8.16 -0.45 -17.76
N ASP A 12 9.25 -0.66 -18.50
CA ASP A 12 10.53 -0.03 -18.19
C ASP A 12 10.87 1.13 -19.13
N SER A 13 10.15 1.30 -20.23
CA SER A 13 10.39 2.39 -21.19
C SER A 13 9.12 2.96 -21.81
N SER A 14 9.20 4.22 -22.25
CA SER A 14 8.12 4.87 -23.01
C SER A 14 7.85 4.17 -24.34
N ALA A 15 8.86 3.56 -24.96
CA ALA A 15 8.70 2.80 -26.20
C ALA A 15 7.88 1.53 -25.99
N ASP A 16 8.11 0.81 -24.88
CA ASP A 16 7.33 -0.37 -24.52
C ASP A 16 5.88 -0.02 -24.19
N LEU A 17 5.67 1.09 -23.44
CA LEU A 17 4.36 1.62 -23.13
C LEU A 17 3.54 1.94 -24.39
N LEU A 18 4.14 2.66 -25.34
CA LEU A 18 3.49 3.01 -26.62
C LEU A 18 3.13 1.77 -27.46
N GLN A 19 3.87 0.68 -27.29
CA GLN A 19 3.63 -0.59 -27.96
C GLN A 19 2.75 -1.55 -27.16
N GLY A 20 2.27 -1.14 -25.97
CA GLY A 20 1.45 -1.97 -25.08
C GLY A 20 2.19 -3.20 -24.52
N ARG A 21 3.52 -3.17 -24.44
CA ARG A 21 4.35 -4.28 -23.96
C ARG A 21 4.56 -4.15 -22.45
N LEU A 22 3.60 -4.68 -21.67
CA LEU A 22 3.71 -4.83 -20.22
C LEU A 22 4.21 -6.23 -19.85
N SER A 23 4.89 -6.37 -18.73
CA SER A 23 5.32 -7.67 -18.18
C SER A 23 4.96 -7.82 -16.72
N PHE A 24 4.28 -8.92 -16.39
CA PHE A 24 3.93 -9.32 -15.03
C PHE A 24 4.65 -10.62 -14.60
N SER A 25 5.61 -11.10 -15.39
CA SER A 25 6.27 -12.40 -15.17
C SER A 25 6.97 -12.50 -13.81
N ARG A 26 7.40 -11.37 -13.25
CA ARG A 26 8.01 -11.31 -11.92
C ARG A 26 6.97 -11.55 -10.81
N ASP A 27 5.76 -11.03 -10.97
CA ASP A 27 4.65 -11.24 -10.04
C ASP A 27 4.11 -12.67 -10.16
N GLU A 28 4.00 -13.19 -11.38
CA GLU A 28 3.62 -14.59 -11.67
C GLU A 28 4.55 -15.59 -10.97
N ALA A 29 5.84 -15.26 -10.85
CA ALA A 29 6.83 -16.11 -10.19
C ALA A 29 6.87 -15.93 -8.67
N HIS A 30 6.70 -14.71 -8.16
CA HIS A 30 7.05 -14.38 -6.77
C HIS A 30 5.88 -13.98 -5.87
N LEU A 31 4.77 -13.47 -6.43
CA LEU A 31 3.63 -12.98 -5.64
C LEU A 31 2.41 -13.91 -5.81
N ILE A 32 2.00 -14.14 -7.05
CA ILE A 32 0.78 -14.88 -7.41
C ILE A 32 0.74 -16.27 -6.78
N PRO A 33 1.82 -17.09 -6.75
CA PRO A 33 1.75 -18.42 -6.17
C PRO A 33 1.36 -18.43 -4.68
N LEU A 34 1.85 -17.44 -3.91
CA LEU A 34 1.53 -17.30 -2.48
C LEU A 34 0.08 -16.83 -2.31
N ILE A 35 -0.33 -15.81 -3.08
CA ILE A 35 -1.69 -15.25 -3.01
C ILE A 35 -2.73 -16.30 -3.40
N SER A 36 -2.53 -16.99 -4.52
CA SER A 36 -3.39 -18.11 -4.95
C SER A 36 -3.37 -19.25 -3.93
N GLY A 37 -2.24 -19.48 -3.25
CA GLY A 37 -2.15 -20.38 -2.11
C GLY A 37 -3.12 -20.00 -0.99
N ALA A 38 -3.06 -18.76 -0.51
CA ALA A 38 -3.94 -18.25 0.53
C ALA A 38 -5.41 -18.26 0.11
N LEU A 39 -5.72 -17.88 -1.13
CA LEU A 39 -7.09 -17.90 -1.68
C LEU A 39 -7.69 -19.31 -1.79
N ARG A 40 -6.87 -20.36 -1.96
CA ARG A 40 -7.37 -21.74 -1.88
C ARG A 40 -7.85 -22.11 -0.48
N LEU A 41 -7.27 -21.52 0.56
CA LEU A 41 -7.69 -21.74 1.95
C LEU A 41 -8.86 -20.82 2.33
N ASN A 42 -8.83 -19.57 1.89
CA ASN A 42 -9.90 -18.61 2.10
C ASN A 42 -10.19 -17.83 0.81
N PRO A 43 -11.16 -18.26 -0.01
CA PRO A 43 -11.47 -17.60 -1.29
C PRO A 43 -12.15 -16.23 -1.12
N HIS A 44 -12.54 -15.85 0.10
CA HIS A 44 -13.23 -14.58 0.40
C HIS A 44 -12.29 -13.53 1.00
N MET A 45 -10.96 -13.68 0.86
CA MET A 45 -10.02 -12.66 1.29
C MET A 45 -10.26 -11.35 0.55
N LYS A 46 -10.33 -10.24 1.32
CA LYS A 46 -10.36 -8.89 0.77
C LYS A 46 -8.93 -8.41 0.53
N LEU A 47 -8.59 -8.19 -0.73
CA LEU A 47 -7.22 -7.82 -1.13
C LEU A 47 -7.11 -6.33 -1.40
N MET A 48 -6.09 -5.72 -0.82
CA MET A 48 -5.68 -4.33 -1.04
C MET A 48 -4.37 -4.29 -1.82
N ALA A 49 -4.26 -3.39 -2.80
CA ALA A 49 -3.02 -3.11 -3.52
C ALA A 49 -2.66 -1.62 -3.42
N SER A 50 -1.39 -1.35 -3.12
CA SER A 50 -0.83 0.00 -2.99
C SER A 50 0.46 0.07 -3.82
N PRO A 51 0.69 1.13 -4.61
CA PRO A 51 1.96 1.30 -5.31
C PRO A 51 2.98 2.08 -4.48
N TRP A 52 4.26 1.68 -4.55
CA TRP A 52 5.38 2.43 -3.95
C TRP A 52 5.93 3.50 -4.88
N SER A 53 5.99 3.21 -6.18
CA SER A 53 6.48 4.15 -7.18
C SER A 53 5.90 3.80 -8.55
N PRO A 54 5.56 4.81 -9.38
CA PRO A 54 5.44 4.64 -10.82
C PRO A 54 6.78 4.21 -11.45
N PRO A 55 6.79 3.74 -12.72
CA PRO A 55 8.01 3.50 -13.48
C PRO A 55 8.93 4.73 -13.51
N ALA A 56 10.25 4.51 -13.44
CA ALA A 56 11.24 5.58 -13.39
C ALA A 56 11.01 6.67 -14.46
N PHE A 57 10.82 6.29 -15.74
CA PHE A 57 10.63 7.24 -16.84
C PHE A 57 9.36 8.10 -16.73
N MET A 58 8.39 7.72 -15.88
CA MET A 58 7.18 8.50 -15.63
C MET A 58 7.40 9.57 -14.54
N LYS A 59 8.55 9.56 -13.86
CA LYS A 59 8.81 10.43 -12.70
C LYS A 59 9.70 11.61 -13.05
N THR A 60 9.57 12.68 -12.29
CA THR A 60 10.35 13.92 -12.46
C THR A 60 11.85 13.73 -12.21
N ASN A 61 12.22 12.72 -11.42
CA ASN A 61 13.61 12.38 -11.10
C ASN A 61 14.17 11.22 -11.93
N ASN A 62 13.35 10.60 -12.80
CA ASN A 62 13.72 9.42 -13.58
C ASN A 62 14.30 8.26 -12.73
N ASP A 63 13.82 8.09 -11.51
CA ASP A 63 14.25 7.05 -10.57
C ASP A 63 13.06 6.57 -9.73
N MET A 64 12.92 5.26 -9.51
CA MET A 64 11.87 4.72 -8.64
C MET A 64 12.13 5.07 -7.17
N ASN A 65 13.39 5.23 -6.78
CA ASN A 65 13.80 5.59 -5.43
C ASN A 65 13.91 7.12 -5.26
N GLY A 66 14.13 7.58 -4.03
CA GLY A 66 14.49 8.99 -3.76
C GLY A 66 13.34 9.98 -3.99
N GLY A 67 12.08 9.54 -3.85
CA GLY A 67 10.92 10.40 -4.04
C GLY A 67 10.71 10.75 -5.52
N GLY A 68 10.78 12.05 -5.84
CA GLY A 68 10.28 12.56 -7.12
C GLY A 68 8.75 12.56 -7.16
N LYS A 69 8.17 12.99 -8.28
CA LYS A 69 6.72 13.04 -8.48
C LYS A 69 6.35 12.39 -9.80
N LEU A 70 5.13 11.90 -9.93
CA LEU A 70 4.59 11.51 -11.23
C LEU A 70 4.51 12.76 -12.14
N ARG A 71 5.10 12.69 -13.33
CA ARG A 71 4.96 13.74 -14.34
C ARG A 71 3.51 13.88 -14.75
N ARG A 72 3.00 15.11 -14.86
CA ARG A 72 1.56 15.36 -15.07
C ARG A 72 1.04 14.71 -16.35
N GLU A 73 1.85 14.71 -17.41
CA GLU A 73 1.59 14.07 -18.69
C GLU A 73 1.46 12.53 -18.59
N CYS A 74 1.99 11.90 -17.55
CA CYS A 74 1.93 10.45 -17.33
C CYS A 74 0.78 10.00 -16.42
N TYR A 75 -0.12 10.89 -15.97
CA TYR A 75 -1.25 10.52 -15.09
C TYR A 75 -2.19 9.52 -15.77
N ALA A 76 -2.48 9.72 -17.06
CA ALA A 76 -3.31 8.79 -17.81
C ALA A 76 -2.65 7.41 -17.91
N ASP A 77 -1.39 7.38 -18.35
CA ASP A 77 -0.64 6.14 -18.55
C ASP A 77 -0.47 5.36 -17.24
N TRP A 78 -0.17 6.05 -16.14
CA TRP A 78 -0.02 5.41 -14.83
C TRP A 78 -1.32 4.76 -14.37
N ALA A 79 -2.45 5.44 -14.55
CA ALA A 79 -3.75 4.87 -14.23
C ALA A 79 -4.08 3.68 -15.15
N ASP A 80 -3.68 3.70 -16.43
CA ASP A 80 -3.86 2.57 -17.34
C ASP A 80 -2.97 1.36 -16.95
N ILE A 81 -1.76 1.59 -16.44
CA ILE A 81 -0.92 0.51 -15.88
C ILE A 81 -1.58 -0.14 -14.67
N ILE A 82 -2.14 0.65 -13.74
CA ILE A 82 -2.86 0.12 -12.56
C ILE A 82 -4.07 -0.72 -13.00
N ILE A 83 -4.80 -0.30 -14.03
CA ILE A 83 -5.91 -1.09 -14.58
C ILE A 83 -5.41 -2.40 -15.18
N ASN A 84 -4.31 -2.39 -15.94
CA ASN A 84 -3.73 -3.61 -16.48
C ASN A 84 -3.25 -4.55 -15.38
N TYR A 85 -2.71 -4.02 -14.27
CA TYR A 85 -2.39 -4.80 -13.08
C TYR A 85 -3.63 -5.51 -12.52
N LEU A 86 -4.75 -4.79 -12.34
CA LEU A 86 -6.01 -5.37 -11.86
C LEU A 86 -6.55 -6.46 -12.80
N LEU A 87 -6.48 -6.20 -14.10
CA LEU A 87 -6.91 -7.16 -15.13
C LEU A 87 -6.03 -8.40 -15.14
N GLU A 88 -4.71 -8.25 -15.00
CA GLU A 88 -3.78 -9.36 -14.95
C GLU A 88 -4.05 -10.23 -13.73
N TYR A 89 -4.13 -9.65 -12.54
CA TYR A 89 -4.42 -10.41 -11.32
C TYR A 89 -5.77 -11.13 -11.41
N ARG A 90 -6.79 -10.49 -12.01
CA ARG A 90 -8.09 -11.12 -12.28
C ARG A 90 -7.98 -12.32 -13.24
N ARG A 91 -7.09 -12.29 -14.24
CA ARG A 91 -6.84 -13.44 -15.13
C ARG A 91 -6.25 -14.64 -14.38
N HIS A 92 -5.51 -14.39 -13.30
CA HIS A 92 -5.00 -15.42 -12.38
C HIS A 92 -5.98 -15.78 -11.26
N GLY A 93 -7.25 -15.33 -11.35
CA GLY A 93 -8.28 -15.61 -10.36
C GLY A 93 -8.15 -14.83 -9.05
N ILE A 94 -7.37 -13.75 -9.05
CA ILE A 94 -7.13 -12.89 -7.89
C ILE A 94 -7.91 -11.59 -8.07
N ASN A 95 -8.92 -11.36 -7.23
CA ASN A 95 -9.74 -10.16 -7.30
C ASN A 95 -9.29 -9.16 -6.22
N VAL A 96 -8.70 -8.04 -6.65
CA VAL A 96 -8.39 -6.90 -5.79
C VAL A 96 -9.67 -6.09 -5.57
N GLN A 97 -9.89 -5.64 -4.33
CA GLN A 97 -11.11 -4.91 -3.93
C GLN A 97 -10.82 -3.54 -3.33
N VAL A 98 -9.56 -3.26 -2.98
CA VAL A 98 -9.13 -2.00 -2.39
C VAL A 98 -7.85 -1.52 -3.06
N LEU A 99 -7.78 -0.22 -3.32
CA LEU A 99 -6.57 0.48 -3.72
C LEU A 99 -6.24 1.59 -2.73
N SER A 100 -4.96 1.84 -2.47
CA SER A 100 -4.51 3.19 -2.15
C SER A 100 -3.90 3.85 -3.40
N VAL A 101 -3.91 5.19 -3.45
CA VAL A 101 -3.33 5.92 -4.59
C VAL A 101 -1.82 5.76 -4.64
N GLN A 102 -1.16 5.87 -3.48
CA GLN A 102 0.28 5.87 -3.34
C GLN A 102 0.61 5.55 -1.87
N ASN A 103 1.56 4.66 -1.65
CA ASN A 103 2.13 4.45 -0.33
C ASN A 103 2.93 5.68 0.14
N GLU A 104 2.65 6.20 1.33
CA GLU A 104 3.38 7.29 1.98
C GLU A 104 3.65 8.50 1.04
N PRO A 105 2.61 9.15 0.49
CA PRO A 105 2.70 10.14 -0.58
C PRO A 105 3.45 11.42 -0.21
N VAL A 106 3.81 11.62 1.06
CA VAL A 106 4.57 12.77 1.54
C VAL A 106 5.99 12.42 1.99
N ALA A 107 6.41 11.16 1.84
CA ALA A 107 7.70 10.67 2.32
C ALA A 107 8.69 10.39 1.18
N VAL A 108 9.87 11.02 1.26
CA VAL A 108 11.03 10.63 0.44
C VAL A 108 11.74 9.46 1.13
N LYS A 109 11.89 8.34 0.42
CA LYS A 109 12.62 7.16 0.92
C LYS A 109 13.84 6.86 0.06
N THR A 110 14.82 6.18 0.65
CA THR A 110 15.96 5.64 -0.11
C THR A 110 15.56 4.44 -0.98
N TRP A 111 14.42 3.82 -0.72
CA TRP A 111 13.74 2.84 -1.58
C TRP A 111 12.62 3.51 -2.40
N ASP A 112 11.85 2.69 -3.12
CA ASP A 112 10.73 3.07 -3.97
C ASP A 112 9.79 4.03 -3.22
N SER A 113 9.60 5.23 -3.79
CA SER A 113 8.76 6.27 -3.19
C SER A 113 8.34 7.28 -4.26
N CYS A 114 7.15 7.88 -4.15
CA CYS A 114 6.70 8.93 -5.05
C CYS A 114 5.82 9.93 -4.30
N LEU A 115 6.12 11.22 -4.46
CA LEU A 115 5.42 12.28 -3.76
C LEU A 115 4.19 12.75 -4.53
N TYR A 116 3.10 12.97 -3.79
CA TYR A 116 1.87 13.60 -4.24
C TYR A 116 1.45 14.65 -3.21
N SER A 117 0.96 15.80 -3.67
CA SER A 117 0.14 16.66 -2.80
C SER A 117 -1.27 16.08 -2.64
N VAL A 118 -2.03 16.55 -1.66
CA VAL A 118 -3.43 16.12 -1.46
C VAL A 118 -4.29 16.37 -2.69
N GLU A 119 -4.06 17.48 -3.41
CA GLU A 119 -4.78 17.79 -4.65
C GLU A 119 -4.41 16.83 -5.79
N GLU A 120 -3.14 16.45 -5.88
CA GLU A 120 -2.67 15.53 -6.91
C GLU A 120 -3.15 14.10 -6.65
N GLU A 121 -3.09 13.64 -5.41
CA GLU A 121 -3.53 12.31 -4.98
C GLU A 121 -5.04 12.14 -5.23
N THR A 122 -5.84 13.09 -4.74
CA THR A 122 -7.31 13.05 -4.90
C THR A 122 -7.72 13.24 -6.36
N ALA A 123 -7.04 14.12 -7.12
CA ALA A 123 -7.29 14.24 -8.55
C ALA A 123 -6.95 12.93 -9.29
N PHE A 124 -5.87 12.23 -8.93
CA PHE A 124 -5.54 10.94 -9.52
C PHE A 124 -6.62 9.89 -9.22
N ALA A 125 -7.07 9.79 -7.96
CA ALA A 125 -8.16 8.91 -7.56
C ALA A 125 -9.46 9.19 -8.36
N VAL A 126 -9.93 10.42 -8.33
CA VAL A 126 -11.28 10.78 -8.81
C VAL A 126 -11.31 10.99 -10.33
N GLN A 127 -10.30 11.63 -10.91
CA GLN A 127 -10.31 11.99 -12.33
C GLN A 127 -9.69 10.92 -13.22
N TYR A 128 -8.79 10.07 -12.69
CA TYR A 128 -8.07 9.08 -13.48
C TYR A 128 -8.48 7.65 -13.16
N LEU A 129 -8.45 7.24 -11.88
CA LEU A 129 -8.78 5.86 -11.49
C LEU A 129 -10.28 5.58 -11.59
N ARG A 130 -11.14 6.40 -10.97
CA ARG A 130 -12.60 6.17 -10.96
C ARG A 130 -13.21 5.96 -12.35
N PRO A 131 -12.97 6.82 -13.36
CA PRO A 131 -13.56 6.63 -14.68
C PRO A 131 -13.04 5.38 -15.39
N ARG A 132 -11.80 4.96 -15.11
CA ARG A 132 -11.21 3.74 -15.68
C ARG A 132 -11.77 2.48 -15.04
N LEU A 133 -11.91 2.47 -13.72
CA LEU A 133 -12.53 1.37 -12.97
C LEU A 133 -13.97 1.15 -13.44
N ALA A 134 -14.76 2.22 -13.58
CA ALA A 134 -16.13 2.15 -14.09
C ALA A 134 -16.20 1.54 -15.50
N ARG A 135 -15.29 1.92 -16.41
CA ARG A 135 -15.21 1.31 -17.77
C ARG A 135 -14.91 -0.19 -17.76
N GLN A 136 -14.28 -0.68 -16.70
CA GLN A 136 -13.95 -2.11 -16.52
C GLN A 136 -15.00 -2.86 -15.68
N GLY A 137 -16.10 -2.21 -15.29
CA GLY A 137 -17.14 -2.76 -14.41
C GLY A 137 -16.63 -3.02 -12.99
N MET A 138 -15.67 -2.22 -12.52
CA MET A 138 -15.07 -2.31 -11.19
C MET A 138 -15.54 -1.15 -10.28
N ASP A 139 -16.81 -0.75 -10.40
CA ASP A 139 -17.39 0.40 -9.69
C ASP A 139 -17.32 0.26 -8.16
N GLU A 140 -17.36 -0.98 -7.65
CA GLU A 140 -17.29 -1.31 -6.22
C GLU A 140 -15.88 -1.23 -5.64
N MET A 141 -14.84 -1.01 -6.46
CA MET A 141 -13.47 -0.86 -5.98
C MET A 141 -13.38 0.26 -4.94
N GLU A 142 -12.88 -0.07 -3.76
CA GLU A 142 -12.64 0.94 -2.73
C GLU A 142 -11.33 1.67 -3.01
N ILE A 143 -11.33 3.00 -2.93
CA ILE A 143 -10.12 3.82 -3.05
C ILE A 143 -9.88 4.51 -1.72
N TYR A 144 -8.68 4.35 -1.20
CA TYR A 144 -8.15 5.00 0.00
C TYR A 144 -7.06 6.00 -0.39
N ILE A 145 -6.95 7.04 0.43
CA ILE A 145 -5.90 8.06 0.35
C ILE A 145 -5.09 8.09 1.65
N TRP A 146 -4.10 8.98 1.72
CA TRP A 146 -3.15 9.15 2.82
C TRP A 146 -2.12 8.03 2.91
N ASP A 147 -2.51 6.79 3.23
CA ASP A 147 -1.62 5.60 3.32
C ASP A 147 -0.27 5.92 3.97
N HIS A 148 -0.32 6.66 5.10
CA HIS A 148 0.83 7.19 5.82
C HIS A 148 0.54 7.30 7.32
N ASP A 149 1.50 7.82 8.09
CA ASP A 149 1.42 7.84 9.54
C ASP A 149 0.26 8.66 10.13
N LYS A 150 -0.20 8.32 11.34
CA LYS A 150 -1.41 8.92 11.93
C LYS A 150 -1.30 10.40 12.30
N ASP A 151 -0.11 10.98 12.37
CA ASP A 151 0.13 12.34 12.85
C ASP A 151 -0.33 13.45 11.89
N GLY A 152 -0.50 13.16 10.60
CA GLY A 152 -1.06 14.09 9.61
C GLY A 152 -2.47 13.73 9.12
N LEU A 153 -3.12 12.76 9.78
CA LEU A 153 -4.35 12.15 9.27
C LEU A 153 -5.51 13.17 9.16
N VAL A 154 -5.71 14.02 10.17
CA VAL A 154 -6.78 15.04 10.16
C VAL A 154 -6.51 16.11 9.12
N ASP A 155 -5.30 16.66 9.08
CA ASP A 155 -4.93 17.76 8.17
C ASP A 155 -5.14 17.33 6.71
N TRP A 156 -4.74 16.10 6.36
CA TRP A 156 -4.95 15.58 5.02
C TRP A 156 -6.44 15.34 4.70
N ALA A 157 -7.19 14.79 5.66
CA ALA A 157 -8.62 14.53 5.49
C ALA A 157 -9.42 15.82 5.28
N GLU A 158 -9.14 16.87 6.04
CA GLU A 158 -9.83 18.16 5.92
C GLU A 158 -9.63 18.77 4.53
N LEU A 159 -8.40 18.75 4.01
CA LEU A 159 -8.10 19.25 2.68
C LEU A 159 -8.72 18.37 1.58
N ALA A 160 -8.60 17.05 1.71
CA ALA A 160 -9.08 16.10 0.71
C ALA A 160 -10.62 16.15 0.57
N PHE A 161 -11.33 16.12 1.71
CA PHE A 161 -12.79 15.97 1.74
C PHE A 161 -13.56 17.30 1.79
N ALA A 162 -12.87 18.43 1.72
CA ALA A 162 -13.51 19.73 1.45
C ALA A 162 -14.14 19.80 0.05
N ASP A 163 -13.67 18.98 -0.90
CA ASP A 163 -14.24 18.86 -2.25
C ASP A 163 -15.31 17.74 -2.32
N GLU A 164 -16.50 18.07 -2.82
CA GLU A 164 -17.63 17.14 -2.92
C GLU A 164 -17.35 15.94 -3.86
N ALA A 165 -16.60 16.15 -4.94
CA ALA A 165 -16.22 15.09 -5.87
C ALA A 165 -15.26 14.09 -5.20
N ASN A 166 -14.32 14.59 -4.39
CA ASN A 166 -13.45 13.77 -3.57
C ASN A 166 -14.25 12.97 -2.53
N TYR A 167 -15.19 13.63 -1.84
CA TYR A 167 -16.07 12.96 -0.89
C TYR A 167 -16.89 11.85 -1.55
N LYS A 168 -17.40 12.01 -2.78
CA LYS A 168 -18.12 10.92 -3.46
C LYS A 168 -17.20 9.82 -3.99
N GLY A 169 -16.01 10.21 -4.45
CA GLY A 169 -15.09 9.34 -5.18
C GLY A 169 -14.08 8.59 -4.31
N ILE A 170 -14.01 8.80 -3.01
CA ILE A 170 -13.01 8.16 -2.12
C ILE A 170 -13.72 7.52 -0.93
N ASN A 171 -13.34 6.29 -0.59
CA ASN A 171 -14.01 5.48 0.44
C ASN A 171 -13.47 5.76 1.84
N GLY A 172 -12.24 6.22 1.96
CA GLY A 172 -11.59 6.33 3.26
C GLY A 172 -10.15 6.81 3.22
N LEU A 173 -9.52 6.81 4.40
CA LEU A 173 -8.09 7.03 4.56
C LEU A 173 -7.44 5.76 5.12
N ALA A 174 -6.31 5.39 4.56
CA ALA A 174 -5.45 4.34 5.06
C ALA A 174 -4.35 4.97 5.92
N PHE A 175 -3.89 4.32 6.98
CA PHE A 175 -2.88 4.89 7.88
C PHE A 175 -1.94 3.86 8.52
N HIS A 176 -0.75 4.34 8.91
CA HIS A 176 0.34 3.56 9.50
C HIS A 176 0.67 4.01 10.95
N TRP A 177 1.55 3.30 11.65
CA TRP A 177 1.88 3.59 13.06
C TRP A 177 3.27 4.17 13.34
N TYR A 178 4.07 4.52 12.33
CA TYR A 178 5.51 4.73 12.52
C TYR A 178 5.85 5.98 13.33
N THR A 179 4.89 6.90 13.54
CA THR A 179 5.01 8.08 14.41
C THR A 179 4.32 7.94 15.78
N GLY A 180 3.76 6.77 16.09
CA GLY A 180 3.16 6.46 17.39
C GLY A 180 1.63 6.56 17.42
N ASP A 181 1.07 6.70 18.62
CA ASP A 181 -0.35 6.45 18.92
C ASP A 181 -1.34 7.25 18.08
N HIS A 182 -1.32 8.59 18.22
CA HIS A 182 -2.22 9.56 17.56
C HIS A 182 -3.71 9.13 17.47
N PHE A 183 -4.20 8.33 18.42
CA PHE A 183 -5.55 7.74 18.38
C PHE A 183 -6.67 8.77 18.36
N SER A 184 -6.42 9.99 18.85
CA SER A 184 -7.37 11.10 18.83
C SER A 184 -7.68 11.58 17.41
N GLN A 185 -6.74 11.49 16.46
CA GLN A 185 -6.98 11.86 15.06
C GLN A 185 -7.96 10.90 14.39
N ILE A 186 -7.77 9.60 14.62
CA ILE A 186 -8.71 8.56 14.17
C ILE A 186 -10.11 8.83 14.76
N GLN A 187 -10.18 9.08 16.07
CA GLN A 187 -11.46 9.32 16.76
C GLN A 187 -12.18 10.56 16.23
N TYR A 188 -11.45 11.64 15.96
CA TYR A 188 -11.99 12.85 15.38
C TYR A 188 -12.60 12.57 14.00
N LEU A 189 -11.85 11.92 13.11
CA LEU A 189 -12.35 11.59 11.76
C LEU A 189 -13.50 10.58 11.79
N ALA A 190 -13.51 9.62 12.70
CA ALA A 190 -14.63 8.70 12.86
C ALA A 190 -15.94 9.42 13.23
N GLN A 191 -15.85 10.57 13.92
CA GLN A 191 -17.00 11.42 14.25
C GLN A 191 -17.38 12.36 13.10
N CYS A 192 -16.40 12.97 12.44
CA CYS A 192 -16.63 13.94 11.36
C CYS A 192 -16.98 13.29 10.01
N LEU A 193 -16.49 12.08 9.75
CA LEU A 193 -16.63 11.35 8.50
C LEU A 193 -17.20 9.94 8.75
N PRO A 194 -18.39 9.79 9.36
CA PRO A 194 -18.92 8.47 9.79
C PRO A 194 -19.17 7.49 8.63
N ASP A 195 -19.36 8.00 7.41
CA ASP A 195 -19.54 7.20 6.20
C ASP A 195 -18.22 6.85 5.49
N LYS A 196 -17.07 7.29 6.03
CA LYS A 196 -15.73 6.97 5.54
C LYS A 196 -15.08 5.91 6.39
N LYS A 197 -14.20 5.14 5.76
CA LYS A 197 -13.44 4.08 6.41
C LYS A 197 -12.06 4.60 6.82
N LEU A 198 -11.64 4.32 8.04
CA LEU A 198 -10.29 4.57 8.51
C LEU A 198 -9.61 3.20 8.64
N LEU A 199 -8.68 2.87 7.74
CA LEU A 199 -8.08 1.54 7.66
C LEU A 199 -6.63 1.60 8.12
N PHE A 200 -6.26 0.81 9.13
CA PHE A 200 -4.84 0.56 9.38
C PHE A 200 -4.30 -0.37 8.30
N SER A 201 -3.42 0.14 7.44
CA SER A 201 -2.94 -0.55 6.23
C SER A 201 -1.55 -1.14 6.37
N GLU A 202 -0.74 -0.66 7.31
CA GLU A 202 0.63 -1.13 7.49
C GLU A 202 1.21 -0.73 8.86
N GLY A 203 1.99 -1.65 9.44
CA GLY A 203 2.94 -1.37 10.50
C GLY A 203 3.82 -2.58 10.78
N CYS A 204 5.05 -2.32 11.20
CA CYS A 204 6.00 -3.35 11.60
C CYS A 204 6.90 -2.88 12.76
N VAL A 205 7.71 -3.81 13.25
CA VAL A 205 8.78 -3.57 14.24
C VAL A 205 10.13 -3.98 13.66
N PRO A 206 11.24 -3.35 14.07
CA PRO A 206 12.58 -3.70 13.58
C PRO A 206 13.03 -5.07 14.11
N MET A 207 14.10 -5.63 13.54
CA MET A 207 14.79 -6.77 14.14
C MET A 207 15.56 -6.31 15.38
N GLU A 208 15.24 -6.87 16.55
CA GLU A 208 15.91 -6.59 17.83
C GLU A 208 16.29 -7.90 18.54
N SER A 209 17.49 -7.96 19.12
CA SER A 209 18.04 -9.21 19.68
C SER A 209 18.25 -9.21 21.20
N ASP A 210 17.93 -8.12 21.90
CA ASP A 210 18.02 -8.11 23.37
C ASP A 210 16.83 -8.84 24.00
N ALA A 211 16.99 -9.25 25.26
CA ALA A 211 16.00 -10.09 25.95
C ALA A 211 14.60 -9.47 26.07
N GLY A 212 14.46 -8.15 25.90
CA GLY A 212 13.19 -7.43 25.99
C GLY A 212 12.45 -7.29 24.66
N SER A 213 13.06 -7.64 23.52
CA SER A 213 12.50 -7.35 22.17
C SER A 213 11.10 -7.91 21.99
N GLN A 214 10.89 -9.21 22.22
CA GLN A 214 9.58 -9.83 22.02
C GLN A 214 8.47 -9.20 22.86
N ILE A 215 8.77 -8.76 24.09
CA ILE A 215 7.77 -8.10 24.95
C ILE A 215 7.47 -6.69 24.44
N ARG A 216 8.46 -5.97 23.92
CA ARG A 216 8.23 -4.65 23.28
C ARG A 216 7.39 -4.80 22.02
N HIS A 217 7.72 -5.77 21.16
CA HIS A 217 6.96 -6.03 19.93
C HIS A 217 5.52 -6.42 20.24
N TRP A 218 5.33 -7.36 21.19
CA TRP A 218 4.01 -7.71 21.72
C TRP A 218 3.22 -6.50 22.21
N HIS A 219 3.85 -5.61 22.98
CA HIS A 219 3.23 -4.39 23.45
C HIS A 219 2.84 -3.47 22.29
N THR A 220 3.74 -3.20 21.34
CA THR A 220 3.48 -2.33 20.18
C THR A 220 2.27 -2.80 19.39
N TYR A 221 2.24 -4.08 18.99
CA TYR A 221 1.12 -4.63 18.23
C TYR A 221 -0.19 -4.52 18.99
N LEU A 222 -0.24 -4.98 20.25
CA LEU A 222 -1.48 -4.95 21.02
C LEU A 222 -1.96 -3.53 21.35
N HIS A 223 -1.05 -2.67 21.77
CA HIS A 223 -1.35 -1.30 22.15
C HIS A 223 -1.95 -0.53 20.99
N ASP A 224 -1.31 -0.61 19.81
CA ASP A 224 -1.79 0.12 18.65
C ASP A 224 -3.12 -0.43 18.13
N MET A 225 -3.25 -1.76 18.01
CA MET A 225 -4.51 -2.40 17.60
C MET A 225 -5.67 -2.01 18.51
N ILE A 226 -5.48 -2.08 19.84
CA ILE A 226 -6.52 -1.69 20.82
C ILE A 226 -6.89 -0.22 20.65
N GLY A 227 -5.90 0.68 20.59
CA GLY A 227 -6.14 2.11 20.43
C GLY A 227 -6.86 2.45 19.13
N ASN A 228 -6.42 1.85 18.02
CA ASN A 228 -7.00 2.01 16.69
C ASN A 228 -8.49 1.64 16.68
N PHE A 229 -8.83 0.41 17.10
CA PHE A 229 -10.22 -0.06 17.06
C PHE A 229 -11.11 0.72 18.02
N LYS A 230 -10.61 1.09 19.21
CA LYS A 230 -11.37 1.93 20.14
C LYS A 230 -11.63 3.34 19.61
N SER A 231 -10.79 3.83 18.70
CA SER A 231 -10.95 5.14 18.07
C SER A 231 -11.74 5.12 16.77
N GLY A 232 -12.16 3.96 16.25
CA GLY A 232 -12.99 3.87 15.03
C GLY A 232 -12.27 3.31 13.80
N CYS A 233 -11.14 2.64 13.98
CA CYS A 233 -10.50 1.88 12.90
C CYS A 233 -11.41 0.78 12.34
N SER A 234 -11.39 0.60 11.03
CA SER A 234 -12.28 -0.27 10.25
C SER A 234 -11.65 -1.60 9.83
N GLY A 235 -10.34 -1.77 10.04
CA GLY A 235 -9.60 -2.97 9.67
C GLY A 235 -8.12 -2.87 10.02
N PHE A 236 -7.41 -4.00 10.03
CA PHE A 236 -6.00 -4.06 10.36
C PHE A 236 -5.26 -4.94 9.35
N ILE A 237 -4.19 -4.42 8.77
CA ILE A 237 -3.30 -5.11 7.84
C ILE A 237 -1.86 -4.98 8.38
N ASP A 238 -1.28 -6.10 8.80
CA ASP A 238 0.15 -6.17 9.16
C ASP A 238 1.04 -6.11 7.91
N TRP A 239 2.34 -5.88 8.13
CA TRP A 239 3.25 -5.58 7.04
C TRP A 239 3.68 -6.78 6.18
N ASN A 240 4.75 -7.47 6.57
CA ASN A 240 5.20 -8.68 5.90
C ASN A 240 4.68 -9.89 6.68
N LEU A 241 3.85 -10.71 6.05
CA LEU A 241 3.35 -11.95 6.66
C LEU A 241 4.48 -12.93 7.01
N LEU A 242 5.56 -12.90 6.24
CA LEU A 242 6.67 -13.84 6.32
C LEU A 242 7.97 -13.17 5.86
N LEU A 243 9.03 -13.33 6.64
CA LEU A 243 10.41 -12.96 6.25
C LEU A 243 11.38 -14.13 6.53
N ASN A 244 12.60 -14.03 6.01
CA ASN A 244 13.67 -14.94 6.42
C ASN A 244 14.13 -14.64 7.86
N SER A 245 15.02 -15.47 8.40
CA SER A 245 15.54 -15.31 9.78
C SER A 245 16.30 -14.02 10.06
N GLU A 246 16.69 -13.27 9.02
CA GLU A 246 17.39 -11.99 9.14
C GLU A 246 16.44 -10.80 8.95
N GLY A 247 15.15 -11.03 8.70
CA GLY A 247 14.17 -9.96 8.49
C GLY A 247 14.17 -9.39 7.07
N GLY A 248 14.60 -10.19 6.09
CA GLY A 248 14.63 -9.84 4.67
C GLY A 248 14.01 -10.90 3.74
N PRO A 249 14.28 -10.84 2.43
CA PRO A 249 15.19 -9.89 1.75
C PRO A 249 14.62 -8.46 1.67
N ASN A 250 15.50 -7.45 1.73
CA ASN A 250 15.17 -6.05 1.49
C ASN A 250 16.31 -5.38 0.71
N HIS A 251 16.03 -4.85 -0.49
CA HIS A 251 17.07 -4.31 -1.37
C HIS A 251 17.78 -3.04 -0.87
N GLN A 252 17.23 -2.36 0.14
CA GLN A 252 17.88 -1.24 0.83
C GLN A 252 18.41 -1.62 2.22
N GLY A 253 18.37 -2.90 2.59
CA GLY A 253 18.81 -3.36 3.91
C GLY A 253 17.95 -2.86 5.08
N ASN A 254 16.72 -2.40 4.80
CA ASN A 254 15.75 -2.04 5.84
C ASN A 254 15.09 -3.31 6.39
N LEU A 255 15.81 -4.04 7.25
CA LEU A 255 15.39 -5.32 7.80
C LEU A 255 14.36 -5.12 8.92
N CYS A 256 13.29 -5.92 8.90
CA CYS A 256 12.20 -5.83 9.87
C CYS A 256 11.85 -7.21 10.42
N GLU A 257 11.21 -7.26 11.58
CA GLU A 257 10.57 -8.49 12.04
C GLU A 257 9.26 -8.72 11.26
N ALA A 258 8.89 -9.99 11.12
CA ALA A 258 7.58 -10.43 10.68
C ALA A 258 7.01 -11.39 11.73
N PRO A 259 5.68 -11.47 11.94
CA PRO A 259 5.09 -12.40 12.91
C PRO A 259 5.47 -13.86 12.67
N ILE A 260 5.84 -14.21 11.43
CA ILE A 260 6.44 -15.50 11.10
C ILE A 260 7.76 -15.24 10.37
N GLN A 261 8.81 -15.93 10.80
CA GLN A 261 10.08 -16.00 10.08
C GLN A 261 10.40 -17.45 9.69
N TYR A 262 10.98 -17.65 8.51
CA TYR A 262 11.32 -18.98 8.01
C TYR A 262 12.83 -19.16 7.80
N ASP A 263 13.38 -20.21 8.42
CA ASP A 263 14.76 -20.67 8.23
C ASP A 263 14.76 -21.74 7.12
N ALA A 264 15.20 -21.35 5.92
CA ALA A 264 15.23 -22.24 4.76
C ALA A 264 16.25 -23.38 4.90
N GLN A 265 17.34 -23.18 5.64
CA GLN A 265 18.36 -24.22 5.85
C GLN A 265 17.84 -25.31 6.78
N LYS A 266 17.16 -24.92 7.86
CA LYS A 266 16.57 -25.85 8.83
C LYS A 266 15.16 -26.29 8.48
N ARG A 267 14.56 -25.70 7.44
CA ARG A 267 13.17 -25.94 6.99
C ARG A 267 12.15 -25.81 8.11
N ARG A 268 12.25 -24.73 8.89
CA ARG A 268 11.38 -24.49 10.05
C ARG A 268 10.94 -23.03 10.11
N ALA A 269 9.71 -22.83 10.58
CA ALA A 269 9.19 -21.50 10.92
C ALA A 269 9.48 -21.20 12.40
N ALA A 270 9.70 -19.93 12.71
CA ALA A 270 9.68 -19.34 14.04
C ALA A 270 8.53 -18.32 14.09
N ALA A 271 7.82 -18.28 15.20
CA ALA A 271 6.73 -17.37 15.51
C ALA A 271 6.81 -16.98 16.99
#